data_AF-A0A1E2WVQ2-F1
#
_entry.id   AF-A0A1E2WVQ2-F1
#
_cell.length_a   1.000
_cell.length_b   1.000
_cell.length_c   1.000
_cell.angle_alpha   90.00
_cell.angle_beta   90.00
_cell.angle_gamma   90.00
#
_symmetry.space_group_name_H-M   'P 1'
#
loop_
_entity.id
_entity.type
_entity.pdbx_description
1 polymer ?
#
loop_
_entity_poly.entity_id
_entity_poly.type
_entity_poly.pdbx_seq_one_letter_code
_entity_poly.pdbx_strand_id
1 'polypeptide(L)'
;MEAEKVGLFIKDKYLAAINWQGQEPTHKHTFSSGTPEMGVLLQSPRMHILDVSPRYIEQRDDGKIVGVYESPDGYEMYQALGKDAAVLRRFYLLQLVDENNNNLHSVPIVLSIKGVASSKFGEAYKQFQRELEVAFARFTDTTVAEKRAEFHRLGAFQPTFTPSLEPKEAVNQRDKSWVAVVTSYKSPNPDGSDFLEFFSEAKEIDIQTTMQANPEFSHRIGKTSTVVAEHNRLIGAADMPIAALPPSTEGHDYTAYSTEMKQLPY
;
A
#
# COMPACT_ATOMS: atom_id res chain seq x y z
N MET A 1 -27.72 10.80 12.95
CA MET A 1 -26.97 9.58 12.59
C MET A 1 -25.50 9.95 12.65
N GLU A 2 -24.71 9.25 13.47
CA GLU A 2 -23.24 9.36 13.41
C GLU A 2 -22.82 8.98 11.98
N ALA A 3 -21.92 9.75 11.36
CA ALA A 3 -21.41 9.39 10.04
C ALA A 3 -20.76 8.00 10.15
N GLU A 4 -21.10 7.11 9.21
CA GLU A 4 -20.53 5.76 9.19
C GLU A 4 -19.01 5.86 9.14
N LYS A 5 -18.34 5.33 10.17
CA LYS A 5 -16.88 5.37 10.26
C LYS A 5 -16.32 4.37 9.25
N VAL A 6 -15.60 4.88 8.25
CA VAL A 6 -14.89 4.06 7.26
C VAL A 6 -13.39 4.12 7.48
N GLY A 7 -12.69 3.10 7.01
CA GLY A 7 -11.25 2.96 7.16
C GLY A 7 -10.76 1.57 6.81
N LEU A 8 -9.51 1.27 7.18
CA LEU A 8 -8.99 -0.09 7.10
C LEU A 8 -9.48 -0.89 8.31
N PHE A 9 -10.15 -2.01 8.05
CA PHE A 9 -10.67 -2.89 9.09
C PHE A 9 -9.88 -4.19 9.14
N ILE A 10 -9.25 -4.47 10.29
CA ILE A 10 -8.55 -5.72 10.54
C ILE A 10 -9.41 -6.58 11.44
N LYS A 11 -9.85 -7.73 10.92
CA LYS A 11 -10.69 -8.68 11.67
C LYS A 11 -9.91 -9.25 12.84
N ASP A 12 -10.56 -9.36 13.99
CA ASP A 12 -9.99 -9.86 15.25
C ASP A 12 -9.27 -11.21 15.06
N LYS A 13 -9.90 -12.14 14.33
CA LYS A 13 -9.34 -13.47 14.03
C LYS A 13 -7.97 -13.46 13.32
N TYR A 14 -7.55 -12.34 12.72
CA TYR A 14 -6.26 -12.20 12.06
C TYR A 14 -5.21 -11.47 12.90
N LEU A 15 -5.59 -10.83 14.01
CA LEU A 15 -4.67 -10.03 14.83
C LEU A 15 -3.54 -10.88 15.44
N ALA A 16 -3.87 -12.06 15.94
CA ALA A 16 -2.86 -13.00 16.47
C ALA A 16 -1.88 -13.46 15.37
N ALA A 17 -2.37 -13.71 14.16
CA ALA A 17 -1.54 -14.21 13.05
C ALA A 17 -0.52 -13.17 12.55
N ILE A 18 -0.82 -11.88 12.71
CA ILE A 18 0.11 -10.80 12.35
C ILE A 18 0.92 -10.29 13.55
N ASN A 19 0.74 -10.89 14.74
CA ASN A 19 1.32 -10.44 16.00
C ASN A 19 1.03 -8.95 16.23
N TRP A 20 -0.25 -8.58 16.22
CA TRP A 20 -0.73 -7.21 16.40
C TRP A 20 -0.33 -6.64 17.78
N GLN A 21 0.15 -5.40 17.77
CA GLN A 21 0.63 -4.65 18.95
C GLN A 21 -0.12 -3.32 19.14
N GLY A 22 -1.14 -3.06 18.30
CA GLY A 22 -1.94 -1.84 18.39
C GLY A 22 -3.14 -1.97 19.33
N GLN A 23 -4.14 -1.13 19.12
CA GLN A 23 -5.36 -1.10 19.95
C GLN A 23 -6.16 -2.41 19.89
N GLU A 24 -6.88 -2.70 20.97
CA GLU A 24 -7.80 -3.84 21.08
C GLU A 24 -8.95 -3.76 20.05
N PRO A 25 -9.46 -4.92 19.56
CA PRO A 25 -10.54 -4.98 18.58
C PRO A 25 -11.90 -4.62 19.20
N THR A 26 -12.20 -3.33 19.28
CA THR A 26 -13.44 -2.81 19.87
C THR A 26 -14.53 -2.50 18.84
N HIS A 27 -14.22 -2.56 17.55
CA HIS A 27 -15.15 -2.17 16.48
C HIS A 27 -15.91 -3.38 15.92
N LYS A 28 -17.23 -3.26 15.82
CA LYS A 28 -18.12 -4.26 15.21
C LYS A 28 -18.51 -3.81 13.79
N HIS A 29 -18.17 -4.59 12.79
CA HIS A 29 -18.53 -4.33 11.39
C HIS A 29 -19.37 -5.48 10.82
N THR A 30 -20.42 -5.16 10.05
CA THR A 30 -21.27 -6.16 9.39
C THR A 30 -21.01 -6.11 7.89
N PHE A 31 -20.40 -7.16 7.35
CA PHE A 31 -20.14 -7.27 5.91
C PHE A 31 -21.42 -7.65 5.14
N SER A 32 -21.33 -7.66 3.81
CA SER A 32 -22.42 -8.09 2.92
C SER A 32 -22.92 -9.52 3.18
N SER A 33 -22.12 -10.36 3.85
CA SER A 33 -22.54 -11.69 4.31
C SER A 33 -23.60 -11.64 5.43
N GLY A 34 -23.81 -10.50 6.06
CA GLY A 34 -24.73 -10.31 7.19
C GLY A 34 -24.16 -10.73 8.55
N THR A 35 -23.01 -11.43 8.57
CA THR A 35 -22.36 -11.83 9.82
C THR A 35 -21.53 -10.66 10.37
N PRO A 36 -21.81 -10.19 11.60
CA PRO A 36 -20.98 -9.18 12.23
C PRO A 36 -19.65 -9.79 12.67
N GLU A 37 -18.57 -9.06 12.44
CA GLU A 37 -17.22 -9.41 12.90
C GLU A 37 -16.66 -8.28 13.78
N MET A 38 -15.93 -8.68 14.82
CA MET A 38 -15.15 -7.76 15.64
C MET A 38 -13.78 -7.51 15.00
N GLY A 39 -13.20 -6.35 15.26
CA GLY A 39 -11.89 -5.99 14.74
C GLY A 39 -11.46 -4.58 15.11
N VAL A 40 -10.35 -4.18 14.50
CA VAL A 40 -9.75 -2.86 14.63
C VAL A 40 -10.11 -2.05 13.38
N LEU A 41 -10.73 -0.88 13.56
CA LEU A 41 -10.97 0.08 12.48
C LEU A 41 -9.96 1.23 12.57
N LEU A 42 -9.15 1.39 11.52
CA LEU A 42 -8.19 2.48 11.37
C LEU A 42 -8.73 3.48 10.33
N GLN A 43 -9.23 4.62 10.79
CA GLN A 43 -9.80 5.65 9.91
C GLN A 43 -8.72 6.53 9.25
N SER A 44 -7.59 6.71 9.94
CA SER A 44 -6.40 7.36 9.40
C SER A 44 -5.14 6.55 9.73
N PRO A 45 -5.00 5.36 9.12
CA PRO A 45 -3.86 4.49 9.37
C PRO A 45 -2.58 5.17 8.90
N ARG A 46 -1.52 5.07 9.70
CA ARG A 46 -0.18 5.46 9.30
C ARG A 46 0.58 4.21 8.86
N MET A 47 1.23 4.28 7.71
CA MET A 47 1.83 3.08 7.10
C MET A 47 3.04 3.38 6.22
N HIS A 48 3.99 2.46 6.21
CA HIS A 48 4.97 2.36 5.13
C HIS A 48 4.40 1.50 4.01
N ILE A 49 4.47 2.00 2.77
CA ILE A 49 4.15 1.22 1.58
C ILE A 49 5.46 0.63 1.07
N LEU A 50 5.59 -0.70 1.20
CA LEU A 50 6.83 -1.42 0.94
C LEU A 50 6.97 -1.81 -0.54
N ASP A 51 5.86 -2.21 -1.14
CA ASP A 51 5.81 -2.58 -2.55
C ASP A 51 4.40 -2.37 -3.12
N VAL A 52 4.31 -2.15 -4.43
CA VAL A 52 3.06 -1.87 -5.13
C VAL A 52 3.00 -2.69 -6.40
N SER A 53 1.96 -3.51 -6.55
CA SER A 53 1.74 -4.28 -7.78
C SER A 53 1.42 -3.37 -8.97
N PRO A 54 1.58 -3.85 -10.22
CA PRO A 54 0.87 -3.24 -11.35
C PRO A 54 -0.65 -3.36 -11.16
N ARG A 55 -1.42 -2.68 -12.02
CA ARG A 55 -2.88 -2.84 -12.03
C ARG A 55 -3.22 -4.13 -12.77
N TYR A 56 -3.81 -5.06 -12.06
CA TYR A 56 -4.32 -6.30 -12.63
C TYR A 56 -5.72 -6.09 -13.19
N ILE A 57 -5.97 -6.69 -14.34
CA ILE A 57 -7.29 -6.78 -14.95
C ILE A 57 -7.97 -8.01 -14.34
N GLU A 58 -9.00 -7.78 -13.52
CA GLU A 58 -9.79 -8.81 -12.88
C GLU A 58 -11.18 -8.91 -13.52
N GLN A 59 -11.62 -10.12 -13.84
CA GLN A 59 -13.01 -10.37 -14.24
C GLN A 59 -13.93 -10.36 -13.02
N ARG A 60 -15.11 -9.73 -13.15
CA ARG A 60 -16.04 -9.52 -12.04
C ARG A 60 -16.88 -10.75 -11.69
N ASP A 61 -17.03 -11.67 -12.62
CA ASP A 61 -17.82 -12.89 -12.51
C ASP A 61 -17.16 -13.93 -11.61
N ASP A 62 -15.87 -14.18 -11.79
CA ASP A 62 -15.11 -15.21 -11.06
C ASP A 62 -13.92 -14.66 -10.25
N GLY A 63 -13.61 -13.36 -10.37
CA GLY A 63 -12.50 -12.73 -9.67
C GLY A 63 -11.13 -13.08 -10.24
N LYS A 64 -11.06 -13.71 -11.42
CA LYS A 64 -9.82 -14.15 -12.04
C LYS A 64 -9.04 -12.96 -12.60
N ILE A 65 -7.74 -12.94 -12.31
CA ILE A 65 -6.80 -12.01 -12.96
C ILE A 65 -6.48 -12.55 -14.36
N VAL A 66 -6.87 -11.78 -15.39
CA VAL A 66 -6.70 -12.16 -16.80
C VAL A 66 -5.64 -11.36 -17.53
N GLY A 67 -5.06 -10.34 -16.89
CA GLY A 67 -4.01 -9.56 -17.51
C GLY A 67 -3.41 -8.49 -16.59
N VAL A 68 -2.41 -7.81 -17.12
CA VAL A 68 -1.77 -6.64 -16.51
C VAL A 68 -2.09 -5.42 -17.37
N TYR A 69 -2.68 -4.40 -16.77
CA TYR A 69 -3.15 -3.21 -17.48
C TYR A 69 -2.00 -2.40 -18.09
N GLU A 70 -0.86 -2.33 -17.41
CA GLU A 70 0.36 -1.70 -17.90
C GLU A 70 1.12 -2.52 -18.97
N SER A 71 0.64 -3.70 -19.35
CA SER A 71 1.25 -4.46 -20.44
C SER A 71 0.95 -3.82 -21.80
N PRO A 72 1.73 -4.09 -22.87
CA PRO A 72 1.53 -3.49 -24.20
C PRO A 72 0.08 -3.57 -24.71
N ASP A 73 -0.58 -4.70 -24.49
CA ASP A 73 -1.96 -4.96 -24.94
C ASP A 73 -2.99 -4.79 -23.80
N GLY A 74 -2.53 -4.46 -22.58
CA GLY A 74 -3.37 -4.44 -21.37
C GLY A 74 -4.49 -3.41 -21.41
N TYR A 75 -4.21 -2.23 -21.97
CA TYR A 75 -5.21 -1.19 -22.18
C TYR A 75 -6.33 -1.67 -23.11
N GLU A 76 -5.96 -2.19 -24.29
CA GLU A 76 -6.90 -2.66 -25.30
C GLU A 76 -7.73 -3.84 -24.79
N MET A 77 -7.09 -4.77 -24.08
CA MET A 77 -7.75 -5.89 -23.40
C MET A 77 -8.81 -5.40 -22.40
N TYR A 78 -8.47 -4.43 -21.55
CA TYR A 78 -9.43 -3.88 -20.58
C TYR A 78 -10.61 -3.18 -21.26
N GLN A 79 -10.36 -2.44 -22.34
CA GLN A 79 -11.43 -1.79 -23.11
C GLN A 79 -12.34 -2.82 -23.81
N ALA A 80 -11.76 -3.89 -24.36
CA ALA A 80 -12.51 -4.96 -25.04
C ALA A 80 -13.41 -5.75 -24.08
N LEU A 81 -12.96 -5.99 -22.85
CA LEU A 81 -13.78 -6.62 -21.80
C LEU A 81 -14.91 -5.69 -21.34
N GLY A 82 -14.63 -4.39 -21.23
CA GLY A 82 -15.58 -3.39 -20.77
C GLY A 82 -15.73 -3.34 -19.24
N LYS A 83 -16.20 -2.19 -18.74
CA LYS A 83 -16.28 -1.87 -17.30
C LYS A 83 -17.29 -2.74 -16.52
N ASP A 84 -18.25 -3.33 -17.22
CA ASP A 84 -19.28 -4.21 -16.66
C ASP A 84 -18.75 -5.63 -16.41
N ALA A 85 -17.76 -6.08 -17.19
CA ALA A 85 -17.17 -7.41 -17.07
C ALA A 85 -15.84 -7.42 -16.30
N ALA A 86 -15.09 -6.30 -16.31
CA ALA A 86 -13.77 -6.22 -15.70
C ALA A 86 -13.63 -5.05 -14.71
N VAL A 87 -12.67 -5.17 -13.80
CA VAL A 87 -12.26 -4.15 -12.86
C VAL A 87 -10.74 -4.17 -12.68
N LEU A 88 -10.13 -2.99 -12.50
CA LEU A 88 -8.72 -2.92 -12.13
C LEU A 88 -8.55 -3.14 -10.64
N ARG A 89 -7.66 -4.06 -10.27
CA ARG A 89 -7.25 -4.36 -8.90
C ARG A 89 -5.77 -4.05 -8.71
N ARG A 90 -5.41 -3.51 -7.55
CA ARG A 90 -4.03 -3.25 -7.15
C ARG A 90 -3.76 -3.76 -5.75
N PHE A 91 -2.53 -4.19 -5.51
CA PHE A 91 -2.07 -4.71 -4.24
C PHE A 91 -0.92 -3.85 -3.70
N TYR A 92 -0.96 -3.58 -2.40
CA TYR A 92 0.08 -2.85 -1.68
C TYR A 92 0.58 -3.72 -0.55
N LEU A 93 1.88 -4.03 -0.53
CA LEU A 93 2.54 -4.59 0.64
C LEU A 93 2.82 -3.44 1.59
N LEU A 94 2.35 -3.53 2.82
CA LEU A 94 2.46 -2.43 3.76
C LEU A 94 2.74 -2.89 5.18
N GLN A 95 3.29 -1.95 5.95
CA GLN A 95 3.56 -2.06 7.37
C GLN A 95 2.85 -0.92 8.09
N LEU A 96 1.86 -1.23 8.94
CA LEU A 96 1.19 -0.23 9.76
C LEU A 96 2.10 0.18 10.92
N VAL A 97 2.09 1.47 11.24
CA VAL A 97 2.90 2.05 12.30
C VAL A 97 2.10 3.00 13.20
N ASP A 98 2.59 3.22 14.41
CA ASP A 98 2.07 4.24 15.33
C ASP A 98 2.60 5.64 14.98
N GLU A 99 2.22 6.65 15.76
CA GLU A 99 2.65 8.05 15.56
C GLU A 99 4.16 8.26 15.71
N ASN A 100 4.86 7.35 16.40
CA ASN A 100 6.31 7.35 16.56
C ASN A 100 7.01 6.49 15.49
N ASN A 101 6.28 6.04 14.48
CA ASN A 101 6.73 5.09 13.48
C ASN A 101 7.14 3.71 14.05
N ASN A 102 6.64 3.27 15.21
CA ASN A 102 6.83 1.89 15.66
C ASN A 102 5.86 0.95 14.93
N ASN A 103 6.28 -0.28 14.63
CA ASN A 103 5.42 -1.25 13.95
C ASN A 103 4.23 -1.65 14.83
N LEU A 104 3.02 -1.67 14.26
CA LEU A 104 1.82 -2.17 14.95
C LEU A 104 1.60 -3.68 14.80
N HIS A 105 2.45 -4.36 14.04
CA HIS A 105 2.42 -5.80 13.80
C HIS A 105 3.77 -6.27 13.28
N SER A 106 4.14 -7.54 13.44
CA SER A 106 5.44 -8.03 12.96
C SER A 106 5.40 -8.74 11.61
N VAL A 107 4.21 -9.00 11.06
CA VAL A 107 4.03 -9.63 9.75
C VAL A 107 3.47 -8.60 8.77
N PRO A 108 4.15 -8.28 7.65
CA PRO A 108 3.64 -7.36 6.64
C PRO A 108 2.26 -7.79 6.13
N ILE A 109 1.38 -6.83 5.85
CA ILE A 109 0.03 -7.10 5.38
C ILE A 109 -0.16 -6.60 3.96
N VAL A 110 -1.15 -7.17 3.27
CA VAL A 110 -1.48 -6.81 1.89
C VAL A 110 -2.81 -6.09 1.86
N LEU A 111 -2.79 -4.85 1.35
CA LEU A 111 -4.00 -4.14 1.00
C LEU A 111 -4.36 -4.43 -0.45
N SER A 112 -5.50 -5.11 -0.66
CA SER A 112 -6.07 -5.37 -1.99
C SER A 112 -7.24 -4.41 -2.24
N ILE A 113 -7.11 -3.52 -3.21
CA ILE A 113 -8.11 -2.50 -3.54
C ILE A 113 -8.44 -2.51 -5.02
N LYS A 114 -9.69 -2.17 -5.36
CA LYS A 114 -10.19 -2.20 -6.75
C LYS A 114 -11.00 -0.97 -7.11
N GLY A 115 -11.12 -0.72 -8.42
CA GLY A 115 -11.96 0.34 -8.98
C GLY A 115 -11.57 1.75 -8.50
N VAL A 116 -12.57 2.61 -8.27
CA VAL A 116 -12.36 4.02 -7.92
C VAL A 116 -11.56 4.21 -6.63
N ALA A 117 -11.79 3.36 -5.62
CA ALA A 117 -11.00 3.40 -4.38
C ALA A 117 -9.51 3.15 -4.64
N SER A 118 -9.18 2.21 -5.54
CA SER A 118 -7.80 1.96 -5.95
C SER A 118 -7.17 3.13 -6.69
N SER A 119 -7.91 3.79 -7.59
CA SER A 119 -7.40 4.95 -8.33
C SER A 119 -7.05 6.08 -7.37
N LYS A 120 -8.01 6.47 -6.51
CA LYS A 120 -7.85 7.58 -5.57
C LYS A 120 -6.76 7.34 -4.53
N PHE A 121 -6.64 6.11 -4.02
CA PHE A 121 -5.54 5.74 -3.12
C PHE A 121 -4.19 5.86 -3.82
N GLY A 122 -4.07 5.36 -5.06
CA GLY A 122 -2.84 5.45 -5.85
C GLY A 122 -2.44 6.89 -6.20
N GLU A 123 -3.41 7.73 -6.56
CA GLU A 123 -3.21 9.16 -6.82
C GLU A 123 -2.71 9.90 -5.57
N ALA A 124 -3.37 9.67 -4.42
CA ALA A 124 -2.97 10.26 -3.15
C ALA A 124 -1.56 9.83 -2.73
N TYR A 125 -1.24 8.54 -2.86
CA TYR A 125 0.10 8.04 -2.52
C TYR A 125 1.18 8.60 -3.44
N LYS A 126 0.92 8.71 -4.75
CA LYS A 126 1.86 9.33 -5.70
C LYS A 126 2.11 10.81 -5.39
N GLN A 127 1.06 11.54 -5.01
CA GLN A 127 1.20 12.94 -4.61
C GLN A 127 2.00 13.06 -3.30
N PHE A 128 1.74 12.20 -2.31
CA PHE A 128 2.54 12.12 -1.09
C PHE A 128 4.02 11.84 -1.38
N GLN A 129 4.35 10.89 -2.26
CA GLN A 129 5.74 10.62 -2.65
C GLN A 129 6.42 11.88 -3.19
N ARG A 130 5.72 12.66 -4.02
CA ARG A 130 6.25 13.91 -4.56
C ARG A 130 6.46 14.98 -3.49
N GLU A 131 5.53 15.12 -2.56
CA GLU A 131 5.65 16.07 -1.46
C GLU A 131 6.78 15.69 -0.50
N LEU A 132 6.99 14.40 -0.26
CA LEU A 132 8.11 13.87 0.49
C LEU A 132 9.47 14.20 -0.17
N GLU A 133 9.58 14.07 -1.49
CA GLU A 133 10.78 14.47 -2.25
C GLU A 133 11.08 15.97 -2.14
N VAL A 134 10.03 16.81 -2.20
CA VAL A 134 10.17 18.26 -2.05
C VAL A 134 10.65 18.60 -0.64
N ALA A 135 10.02 18.04 0.38
CA ALA A 135 10.40 18.24 1.78
C ALA A 135 11.84 17.77 2.03
N PHE A 136 12.23 16.60 1.52
CA PHE A 136 13.60 16.09 1.61
C PHE A 136 14.62 17.04 0.96
N ALA A 137 14.32 17.55 -0.23
CA ALA A 137 15.21 18.47 -0.92
C ALA A 137 15.41 19.77 -0.13
N ARG A 138 14.36 20.29 0.51
CA ARG A 138 14.50 21.46 1.40
C ARG A 138 15.23 21.15 2.69
N PHE A 139 14.91 20.03 3.33
CA PHE A 139 15.57 19.57 4.54
C PHE A 139 17.09 19.36 4.34
N THR A 140 17.51 18.96 3.14
CA THR A 140 18.92 18.70 2.80
C THR A 140 19.62 19.83 2.04
N ASP A 141 18.95 20.95 1.78
CA ASP A 141 19.42 22.04 0.92
C ASP A 141 19.91 21.56 -0.47
N THR A 142 19.10 20.70 -1.11
CA THR A 142 19.36 20.15 -2.44
C THR A 142 18.23 20.46 -3.43
N THR A 143 18.46 20.17 -4.71
CA THR A 143 17.44 20.29 -5.75
C THR A 143 16.46 19.13 -5.69
N VAL A 144 15.17 19.43 -5.89
CA VAL A 144 14.13 18.40 -5.98
C VAL A 144 14.42 17.46 -7.15
N ALA A 145 14.52 16.17 -6.87
CA ALA A 145 14.70 15.11 -7.84
C ALA A 145 13.77 13.94 -7.50
N GLU A 146 13.34 13.20 -8.52
CA GLU A 146 12.63 11.94 -8.34
C GLU A 146 13.53 10.95 -7.58
N LYS A 147 12.95 10.21 -6.65
CA LYS A 147 13.65 9.21 -5.84
C LYS A 147 13.21 7.80 -6.23
N ARG A 148 14.07 6.82 -5.94
CA ARG A 148 13.72 5.41 -6.13
C ARG A 148 12.74 4.92 -5.08
N ALA A 149 12.15 3.75 -5.36
CA ALA A 149 11.24 3.07 -4.46
C ALA A 149 11.83 2.87 -3.05
N GLU A 150 13.13 2.56 -2.93
CA GLU A 150 13.83 2.39 -1.66
C GLU A 150 13.64 3.58 -0.72
N PHE A 151 13.76 4.80 -1.26
CA PHE A 151 13.54 6.03 -0.51
C PHE A 151 12.08 6.18 -0.09
N HIS A 152 11.13 5.94 -1.00
CA HIS A 152 9.71 6.11 -0.70
C HIS A 152 9.18 5.09 0.31
N ARG A 153 9.80 3.91 0.43
CA ARG A 153 9.46 2.90 1.45
C ARG A 153 9.64 3.43 2.88
N LEU A 154 10.62 4.32 3.07
CA LEU A 154 10.89 4.96 4.36
C LEU A 154 9.90 6.08 4.70
N GLY A 155 9.09 6.49 3.73
CA GLY A 155 8.00 7.44 3.91
C GLY A 155 6.80 6.82 4.64
N ALA A 156 6.31 7.49 5.67
CA ALA A 156 5.12 7.10 6.42
C ALA A 156 3.88 7.83 5.87
N PHE A 157 3.11 7.13 5.04
CA PHE A 157 1.88 7.64 4.45
C PHE A 157 0.71 7.52 5.44
N GLN A 158 -0.05 8.60 5.64
CA GLN A 158 -1.19 8.63 6.58
C GLN A 158 -2.45 9.21 5.92
N PRO A 159 -3.17 8.41 5.11
CA PRO A 159 -4.42 8.84 4.49
C PRO A 159 -5.56 8.97 5.49
N THR A 160 -6.58 9.74 5.12
CA THR A 160 -7.87 9.80 5.80
C THR A 160 -8.95 9.36 4.81
N PHE A 161 -9.79 8.42 5.25
CA PHE A 161 -10.86 7.87 4.42
C PHE A 161 -12.21 8.52 4.72
N THR A 162 -13.02 8.69 3.69
CA THR A 162 -14.44 9.06 3.82
C THR A 162 -15.32 8.19 2.93
N PRO A 163 -16.58 7.94 3.33
CA PRO A 163 -17.53 7.23 2.47
C PRO A 163 -17.88 8.12 1.28
N SER A 164 -17.83 7.56 0.07
CA SER A 164 -18.26 8.24 -1.14
C SER A 164 -19.03 7.30 -2.05
N LEU A 165 -20.09 7.83 -2.68
CA LEU A 165 -20.87 7.12 -3.68
C LEU A 165 -20.24 7.39 -5.05
N GLU A 166 -19.58 6.38 -5.61
CA GLU A 166 -18.73 6.49 -6.80
C GLU A 166 -19.17 5.50 -7.90
N PRO A 167 -18.92 5.78 -9.19
CA PRO A 167 -18.32 7.01 -9.70
C PRO A 167 -19.33 8.17 -9.70
N LYS A 168 -18.89 9.38 -9.36
CA LYS A 168 -19.78 10.56 -9.26
C LYS A 168 -20.49 10.87 -10.58
N GLU A 169 -19.81 10.62 -11.70
CA GLU A 169 -20.28 10.87 -13.07
C GLU A 169 -21.29 9.85 -13.60
N ALA A 170 -21.53 8.73 -12.91
CA ALA A 170 -22.55 7.78 -13.35
C ALA A 170 -23.94 8.43 -13.35
N VAL A 171 -24.67 8.25 -14.47
CA VAL A 171 -26.02 8.78 -14.65
C VAL A 171 -27.03 7.97 -13.83
N ASN A 172 -26.90 6.62 -13.82
CA ASN A 172 -27.81 5.76 -13.07
C ASN A 172 -27.26 5.46 -11.68
N GLN A 173 -28.14 5.47 -10.67
CA GLN A 173 -27.78 5.13 -9.28
C GLN A 173 -27.28 3.69 -9.12
N ARG A 174 -27.80 2.75 -9.93
CA ARG A 174 -27.38 1.34 -9.91
C ARG A 174 -25.91 1.12 -10.33
N ASP A 175 -25.35 2.09 -11.05
CA ASP A 175 -23.97 2.03 -11.54
C ASP A 175 -23.01 2.65 -10.51
N LYS A 176 -23.53 3.12 -9.36
CA LYS A 176 -22.77 3.67 -8.25
C LYS A 176 -22.64 2.67 -7.12
N SER A 177 -21.56 2.79 -6.35
CA SER A 177 -21.28 1.97 -5.18
C SER A 177 -20.67 2.82 -4.08
N TRP A 178 -21.07 2.56 -2.84
CA TRP A 178 -20.42 3.14 -1.67
C TRP A 178 -19.03 2.55 -1.51
N VAL A 179 -18.03 3.42 -1.47
CA VAL A 179 -16.62 3.07 -1.32
C VAL A 179 -15.96 3.99 -0.31
N ALA A 180 -15.00 3.47 0.45
CA ALA A 180 -14.09 4.29 1.23
C ALA A 180 -13.03 4.86 0.29
N VAL A 181 -12.94 6.19 0.19
CA VAL A 181 -11.97 6.87 -0.67
C VAL A 181 -11.06 7.75 0.16
N VAL A 182 -9.80 7.88 -0.26
CA VAL A 182 -8.87 8.85 0.32
C VAL A 182 -9.32 10.25 -0.09
N THR A 183 -9.59 11.11 0.88
CA THR A 183 -9.94 12.53 0.64
C THR A 183 -8.85 13.50 1.02
N SER A 184 -7.98 13.10 1.93
CA SER A 184 -6.80 13.83 2.36
C SER A 184 -5.80 12.85 2.94
N TYR A 185 -4.58 13.30 3.16
CA TYR A 185 -3.54 12.58 3.87
C TYR A 185 -2.64 13.60 4.57
N LYS A 186 -1.94 13.19 5.63
CA LYS A 186 -0.88 14.04 6.21
C LYS A 186 0.35 14.03 5.29
N SER A 187 0.96 15.19 5.13
CA SER A 187 2.12 15.40 4.25
C SER A 187 3.11 16.33 4.94
N PRO A 188 4.43 16.19 4.71
CA PRO A 188 5.40 17.12 5.25
C PRO A 188 5.20 18.55 4.70
N ASN A 189 5.60 19.53 5.51
CA ASN A 189 5.66 20.92 5.11
C ASN A 189 6.57 21.09 3.88
N PRO A 190 6.17 21.92 2.90
CA PRO A 190 6.97 22.15 1.70
C PRO A 190 8.35 22.78 1.97
N ASP A 191 8.58 23.35 3.16
CA ASP A 191 9.86 23.90 3.60
C ASP A 191 10.79 22.85 4.24
N GLY A 192 10.32 21.61 4.41
CA GLY A 192 11.09 20.50 4.97
C GLY A 192 11.23 20.51 6.49
N SER A 193 10.58 21.44 7.21
CA SER A 193 10.74 21.63 8.66
C SER A 193 10.36 20.41 9.51
N ASP A 194 9.43 19.59 9.02
CA ASP A 194 8.89 18.39 9.68
C ASP A 194 9.20 17.10 8.89
N PHE A 195 10.16 17.13 7.95
CA PHE A 195 10.48 16.00 7.07
C PHE A 195 10.70 14.69 7.86
N LEU A 196 11.41 14.76 8.99
CA LEU A 196 11.71 13.60 9.83
C LEU A 196 10.49 13.02 10.56
N GLU A 197 9.38 13.76 10.66
CA GLU A 197 8.11 13.17 11.12
C GLU A 197 7.66 12.11 10.12
N PHE A 198 7.83 12.34 8.82
CA PHE A 198 7.32 11.50 7.74
C PHE A 198 8.33 10.49 7.19
N PHE A 199 9.58 10.53 7.65
CA PHE A 199 10.66 9.71 7.12
C PHE A 199 11.36 8.91 8.22
N SER A 200 11.40 7.58 8.09
CA SER A 200 11.93 6.66 9.10
C SER A 200 13.23 6.00 8.65
N GLU A 201 14.34 6.74 8.66
CA GLU A 201 15.67 6.21 8.31
C GLU A 201 16.05 4.98 9.15
N ALA A 202 15.74 5.01 10.46
CA ALA A 202 16.00 3.90 11.38
C ALA A 202 15.34 2.56 10.97
N LYS A 203 14.36 2.58 10.06
CA LYS A 203 13.69 1.37 9.56
C LYS A 203 14.33 0.78 8.31
N GLU A 204 15.38 1.38 7.76
CA GLU A 204 15.97 0.92 6.49
C GLU A 204 16.31 -0.57 6.53
N ILE A 205 17.00 -1.02 7.59
CA ILE A 205 17.38 -2.42 7.75
C ILE A 205 16.14 -3.32 7.87
N ASP A 206 15.15 -2.95 8.67
CA ASP A 206 13.92 -3.73 8.87
C ASP A 206 13.11 -3.87 7.58
N ILE A 207 12.95 -2.76 6.85
CA ILE A 207 12.24 -2.71 5.57
C ILE A 207 13.00 -3.51 4.51
N GLN A 208 14.32 -3.36 4.43
CA GLN A 208 15.13 -4.12 3.51
C GLN A 208 15.06 -5.63 3.79
N THR A 209 15.15 -6.03 5.06
CA THR A 209 15.00 -7.43 5.49
C THR A 209 13.63 -7.97 5.09
N THR A 210 12.58 -7.17 5.30
CA THR A 210 11.22 -7.51 4.90
C THR A 210 11.09 -7.71 3.39
N MET A 211 11.69 -6.82 2.59
CA MET A 211 11.67 -6.90 1.14
C MET A 211 12.46 -8.10 0.61
N GLN A 212 13.58 -8.44 1.24
CA GLN A 212 14.36 -9.64 0.92
C GLN A 212 13.61 -10.93 1.25
N ALA A 213 12.85 -10.96 2.35
CA ALA A 213 11.99 -12.08 2.72
C ALA A 213 10.75 -12.21 1.82
N ASN A 214 10.36 -11.12 1.14
CA ASN A 214 9.21 -11.06 0.25
C ASN A 214 9.62 -10.62 -1.17
N PRO A 215 10.56 -11.34 -1.82
CA PRO A 215 11.06 -10.93 -3.12
C PRO A 215 9.93 -10.93 -4.14
N GLU A 216 9.89 -9.90 -4.97
CA GLU A 216 8.93 -9.74 -6.06
C GLU A 216 7.46 -9.85 -5.64
N PHE A 217 7.11 -9.41 -4.43
CA PHE A 217 5.73 -9.43 -3.96
C PHE A 217 4.73 -8.91 -5.02
N SER A 218 5.03 -7.74 -5.58
CA SER A 218 4.26 -7.06 -6.63
C SER A 218 3.99 -7.94 -7.85
N HIS A 219 4.87 -8.89 -8.15
CA HIS A 219 4.78 -9.80 -9.29
C HIS A 219 4.20 -11.17 -8.91
N ARG A 220 4.45 -11.64 -7.69
CA ARG A 220 4.04 -12.96 -7.18
C ARG A 220 2.54 -13.12 -7.03
N ILE A 221 1.83 -12.07 -6.62
CA ILE A 221 0.38 -12.15 -6.39
C ILE A 221 -0.38 -12.58 -7.65
N GLY A 222 0.10 -12.19 -8.82
CA GLY A 222 -0.51 -12.62 -10.08
C GLY A 222 0.06 -13.91 -10.66
N LYS A 223 1.11 -14.54 -10.11
CA LYS A 223 1.73 -15.76 -10.69
C LYS A 223 0.79 -16.98 -10.77
N THR A 224 -0.36 -16.96 -10.08
CA THR A 224 -1.43 -17.97 -10.29
C THR A 224 -2.14 -17.81 -11.64
N SER A 225 -2.02 -16.65 -12.29
CA SER A 225 -2.48 -16.40 -13.65
C SER A 225 -1.36 -16.64 -14.65
N THR A 226 -1.58 -17.53 -15.61
CA THR A 226 -0.64 -17.82 -16.71
C THR A 226 -0.30 -16.57 -17.52
N VAL A 227 -1.24 -15.64 -17.67
CA VAL A 227 -1.03 -14.38 -18.40
C VAL A 227 -0.08 -13.46 -17.65
N VAL A 228 -0.23 -13.36 -16.33
CA VAL A 228 0.66 -12.54 -15.51
C VAL A 228 2.06 -13.16 -15.42
N ALA A 229 2.14 -14.49 -15.33
CA ALA A 229 3.42 -15.20 -15.32
C ALA A 229 4.22 -14.89 -16.60
N GLU A 230 3.58 -14.93 -17.77
CA GLU A 230 4.24 -14.59 -19.04
C GLU A 230 4.61 -13.09 -19.12
N HIS A 231 3.73 -12.19 -18.67
CA HIS A 231 4.07 -10.76 -18.59
C HIS A 231 5.31 -10.51 -17.73
N ASN A 232 5.36 -11.08 -16.53
CA ASN A 232 6.50 -10.94 -15.61
C ASN A 232 7.80 -11.49 -16.24
N ARG A 233 7.72 -12.62 -16.96
CA ARG A 233 8.85 -13.19 -17.70
C ARG A 233 9.37 -12.22 -18.76
N LEU A 234 8.48 -11.61 -19.54
CA LEU A 234 8.85 -10.72 -20.65
C LEU A 234 9.50 -9.41 -20.18
N ILE A 235 9.14 -8.91 -19.00
CA ILE A 235 9.75 -7.70 -18.42
C ILE A 235 11.00 -7.99 -17.58
N GLY A 236 11.44 -9.25 -17.52
CA GLY A 236 12.67 -9.63 -16.82
C GLY A 236 12.56 -9.63 -15.28
N ALA A 237 11.36 -9.76 -14.71
CA ALA A 237 11.21 -10.06 -13.29
C ALA A 237 11.70 -11.50 -13.05
N ALA A 238 12.73 -11.68 -12.22
CA ALA A 238 13.51 -12.91 -12.13
C ALA A 238 12.77 -13.99 -11.32
N ASP A 239 12.60 -15.18 -11.90
CA ASP A 239 12.23 -16.38 -11.13
C ASP A 239 13.41 -16.82 -10.22
N MET A 240 13.56 -16.16 -9.07
CA MET A 240 14.50 -16.58 -8.04
C MET A 240 13.91 -17.74 -7.22
N PRO A 241 14.62 -18.88 -7.09
CA PRO A 241 14.22 -19.94 -6.17
C PRO A 241 14.26 -19.44 -4.72
N ILE A 242 13.24 -19.83 -3.95
CA ILE A 242 13.04 -19.43 -2.54
C ILE A 242 14.20 -19.97 -1.69
N ALA A 243 15.10 -19.11 -1.21
CA ALA A 243 16.03 -19.47 -0.15
C ALA A 243 15.27 -19.54 1.18
N ALA A 244 15.44 -20.65 1.91
CA ALA A 244 14.90 -20.78 3.26
C ALA A 244 15.57 -19.75 4.20
N LEU A 245 14.77 -19.17 5.09
CA LEU A 245 15.20 -18.17 6.07
C LEU A 245 16.33 -18.72 6.97
N PRO A 246 17.44 -17.97 7.18
CA PRO A 246 18.31 -18.22 8.31
C PRO A 246 17.62 -17.77 9.61
N PRO A 247 17.92 -18.42 10.76
CA PRO A 247 17.33 -18.06 12.05
C PRO A 247 17.79 -16.68 12.51
N SER A 248 16.87 -15.96 13.17
CA SER A 248 17.08 -14.62 13.73
C SER A 248 18.15 -14.64 14.83
N THR A 249 19.16 -13.77 14.71
CA THR A 249 20.09 -13.43 15.80
C THR A 249 19.72 -12.09 16.41
N GLU A 250 19.63 -12.06 17.73
CA GLU A 250 19.26 -10.92 18.57
C GLU A 250 20.30 -9.79 18.59
N GLY A 251 19.79 -8.55 18.67
CA GLY A 251 20.30 -7.47 19.53
C GLY A 251 21.50 -6.65 19.03
N HIS A 252 21.26 -5.39 18.63
CA HIS A 252 22.25 -4.32 18.79
C HIS A 252 21.56 -2.97 19.10
N ASP A 253 21.98 -2.37 20.22
CA ASP A 253 21.70 -0.99 20.60
C ASP A 253 22.36 -0.02 19.60
N TYR A 254 21.63 1.00 19.14
CA TYR A 254 22.20 2.10 18.35
C TYR A 254 21.80 3.46 18.93
N THR A 255 22.71 4.03 19.71
CA THR A 255 22.78 5.47 19.96
C THR A 255 23.76 6.12 18.97
N ALA A 256 23.38 7.31 18.48
CA ALA A 256 24.14 8.32 17.72
C ALA A 256 23.88 8.38 16.20
N TYR A 257 23.39 9.55 15.78
CA TYR A 257 23.24 10.03 14.41
C TYR A 257 24.55 9.85 13.61
N SER A 258 24.47 9.18 12.45
CA SER A 258 25.59 9.10 11.51
C SER A 258 25.39 10.08 10.34
N THR A 259 26.51 10.66 9.90
CA THR A 259 26.62 11.69 8.87
C THR A 259 26.41 11.14 7.44
N GLU A 260 25.64 10.07 7.26
CA GLU A 260 25.61 9.25 6.04
C GLU A 260 24.37 9.43 5.13
N MET A 261 23.54 10.45 5.35
CA MET A 261 22.44 10.80 4.42
C MET A 261 22.88 11.19 2.99
N LYS A 262 24.19 11.29 2.71
CA LYS A 262 24.73 11.57 1.36
C LYS A 262 24.79 10.36 0.44
N GLN A 263 24.44 9.15 0.90
CA GLN A 263 24.52 7.92 0.10
C GLN A 263 23.18 7.20 -0.12
N LEU A 264 22.04 7.88 0.05
CA LEU A 264 20.77 7.27 -0.35
C LEU A 264 20.72 7.13 -1.89
N PRO A 265 20.42 5.95 -2.44
CA PRO A 265 20.54 5.67 -3.86
C PRO A 265 19.59 6.55 -4.69
N TYR A 266 20.18 7.39 -5.55
CA TYR A 266 19.52 8.23 -6.56
C TYR A 266 18.73 7.43 -7.57
#